data_AF-W4B451-F1
#
_entry.id   AF-W4B451-F1
#
_cell.length_a   1.000
_cell.length_b   1.000
_cell.length_c   1.000
_cell.angle_alpha   90.00
_cell.angle_beta   90.00
_cell.angle_gamma   90.00
#
_symmetry.space_group_name_H-M   'P 1'
#
loop_
_entity.id
_entity.type
_entity.pdbx_description
1 polymer ?
#
loop_
_entity_poly.entity_id
_entity_poly.type
_entity_poly.pdbx_seq_one_letter_code
_entity_poly.pdbx_strand_id
1 'polypeptide(L)'
;MNKSELNRITQELLRRSGSSVTVEMDTYFPGGRLIGGKYVMHSHRVTMYTEVIRQQCLQLFGSLESFNAYYAVVFAHELGHSMDLKLTELCDRMDGTIDEWDQKQIALQIEENAWNNAMPWIQDIDPAFIRVIVDRSLEAYRDELAPEIA
;
A
#
# COMPACT_ATOMS: atom_id res chain seq x y z
N MET A 1 -18.90 10.79 0.45
CA MET A 1 -18.12 9.65 -0.05
C MET A 1 -19.07 8.57 -0.53
N ASN A 2 -18.96 8.14 -1.79
CA ASN A 2 -19.89 7.19 -2.38
C ASN A 2 -19.40 5.75 -2.16
N LYS A 3 -19.94 5.06 -1.14
CA LYS A 3 -19.54 3.67 -0.82
C LYS A 3 -19.71 2.71 -2.00
N SER A 4 -20.69 2.95 -2.88
CA SER A 4 -20.91 2.09 -4.05
C SER A 4 -19.79 2.20 -5.09
N GLU A 5 -19.21 3.39 -5.26
CA GLU A 5 -18.07 3.60 -6.16
C GLU A 5 -16.80 2.92 -5.64
N LEU A 6 -16.49 3.07 -4.34
CA LEU A 6 -15.35 2.41 -3.73
C LEU A 6 -15.47 0.89 -3.82
N ASN A 7 -16.67 0.35 -3.56
CA ASN A 7 -16.95 -1.07 -3.74
C ASN A 7 -16.71 -1.51 -5.19
N ARG A 8 -17.13 -0.71 -6.18
CA ARG A 8 -16.90 -1.03 -7.59
C ARG A 8 -15.41 -1.08 -7.93
N ILE A 9 -14.63 -0.11 -7.45
CA ILE A 9 -13.17 -0.06 -7.64
C ILE A 9 -12.51 -1.29 -6.99
N THR A 10 -12.88 -1.60 -5.75
CA THR A 10 -12.36 -2.77 -5.02
C THR A 10 -12.66 -4.07 -5.76
N GLN A 11 -13.91 -4.28 -6.21
CA GLN A 11 -14.27 -5.50 -6.94
C GLN A 11 -13.52 -5.63 -8.28
N GLU A 12 -13.31 -4.52 -8.98
CA GLU A 12 -12.55 -4.53 -10.23
C GLU A 12 -11.08 -4.89 -10.00
N LEU A 13 -10.43 -4.33 -8.97
CA LEU A 13 -9.04 -4.66 -8.66
C LEU A 13 -8.87 -6.09 -8.12
N LEU A 14 -9.83 -6.61 -7.36
CA LEU A 14 -9.87 -8.03 -6.98
C LEU A 14 -9.98 -8.94 -8.22
N ARG A 15 -10.85 -8.58 -9.16
CA ARG A 15 -11.00 -9.33 -10.43
C ARG A 15 -9.73 -9.31 -11.27
N ARG A 16 -9.05 -8.17 -11.37
CA ARG A 16 -7.79 -8.03 -12.13
C ARG A 16 -6.63 -8.79 -11.50
N SER A 17 -6.55 -8.79 -10.16
CA SER A 17 -5.49 -9.49 -9.41
C SER A 17 -5.72 -10.99 -9.30
N GLY A 18 -6.97 -11.44 -9.33
CA GLY A 18 -7.32 -12.82 -9.00
C GLY A 18 -7.17 -13.13 -7.50
N SER A 19 -6.97 -12.11 -6.65
CA SER A 19 -6.84 -12.26 -5.21
C SER A 19 -8.19 -12.63 -4.59
N SER A 20 -8.16 -13.54 -3.61
CA SER A 20 -9.31 -13.92 -2.79
C SER A 20 -9.33 -13.23 -1.42
N VAL A 21 -8.50 -12.20 -1.24
CA VAL A 21 -8.36 -11.49 0.03
C VAL A 21 -9.68 -10.90 0.50
N THR A 22 -9.95 -10.99 1.80
CA THR A 22 -11.12 -10.33 2.38
C THR A 22 -10.85 -8.84 2.47
N VAL A 23 -11.77 -8.00 1.97
CA VAL A 23 -11.62 -6.54 2.00
C VAL A 23 -12.67 -5.92 2.90
N GLU A 24 -12.22 -5.07 3.82
CA GLU A 24 -13.07 -4.27 4.69
C GLU A 24 -12.73 -2.79 4.56
N MET A 25 -13.72 -1.94 4.81
CA MET A 25 -13.53 -0.49 4.83
C MET A 25 -13.86 0.02 6.22
N ASP A 26 -12.93 0.78 6.79
CA ASP A 26 -13.14 1.55 8.01
C ASP A 26 -12.84 3.03 7.74
N THR A 27 -13.08 3.87 8.72
CA THR A 27 -12.85 5.30 8.67
C THR A 27 -11.39 5.63 8.99
N TYR A 28 -10.88 5.15 10.12
CA TYR A 28 -9.57 5.54 10.66
C TYR A 28 -8.72 4.35 11.08
N PHE A 29 -7.41 4.46 10.88
CA PHE A 29 -6.46 3.52 11.45
C PHE A 29 -6.36 3.73 12.97
N PRO A 30 -6.39 2.65 13.79
CA PRO A 30 -6.25 2.76 15.24
C PRO A 30 -4.94 3.45 15.67
N GLY A 31 -5.02 4.34 16.65
CA GLY A 31 -3.83 5.02 17.20
C GLY A 31 -3.33 6.22 16.38
N GLY A 32 -4.13 6.75 15.45
CA GLY A 32 -3.90 8.06 14.81
C GLY A 32 -2.80 8.09 13.74
N ARG A 33 -2.29 6.93 13.33
CA ARG A 33 -1.31 6.83 12.23
C ARG A 33 -2.02 7.09 10.89
N LEU A 34 -1.33 7.78 9.98
CA LEU A 34 -1.80 8.01 8.62
C LEU A 34 -1.52 6.80 7.71
N ILE A 35 -2.10 5.65 8.05
CA ILE A 35 -2.06 4.43 7.24
C ILE A 35 -3.34 4.33 6.40
N GLY A 36 -3.19 4.36 5.07
CA GLY A 36 -4.33 4.33 4.14
C GLY A 36 -4.95 2.95 3.98
N GLY A 37 -4.15 1.89 4.01
CA GLY A 37 -4.57 0.51 3.93
C GLY A 37 -3.70 -0.38 4.82
N LYS A 38 -4.19 -1.57 5.16
CA LYS A 38 -3.36 -2.57 5.82
C LYS A 38 -3.77 -3.97 5.41
N TYR A 39 -2.84 -4.70 4.81
CA TYR A 39 -2.89 -6.14 4.69
C TYR A 39 -2.45 -6.84 5.99
N VAL A 40 -3.15 -7.91 6.35
CA VAL A 40 -2.87 -8.76 7.50
C VAL A 40 -2.78 -10.21 7.03
N MET A 41 -1.56 -10.76 7.06
CA MET A 41 -1.25 -12.10 6.55
C MET A 41 -2.08 -13.20 7.20
N HIS A 42 -2.13 -13.26 8.54
CA HIS A 42 -2.75 -14.38 9.27
C HIS A 42 -4.25 -14.55 8.98
N SER A 43 -4.94 -13.47 8.62
CA SER A 43 -6.38 -13.47 8.32
C SER A 43 -6.66 -13.29 6.83
N HIS A 44 -5.62 -13.20 6.00
CA HIS A 44 -5.69 -12.86 4.58
C HIS A 44 -6.72 -11.75 4.31
N ARG A 45 -6.47 -10.58 4.93
CA ARG A 45 -7.42 -9.47 5.00
C ARG A 45 -6.76 -8.14 4.70
N VAL A 46 -7.43 -7.31 3.90
CA VAL A 46 -7.11 -5.90 3.70
C VAL A 46 -8.16 -5.05 4.38
N THR A 47 -7.73 -4.09 5.19
CA THR A 47 -8.60 -3.02 5.73
C THR A 47 -8.20 -1.69 5.09
N MET A 48 -9.16 -1.02 4.44
CA MET A 48 -8.98 0.30 3.82
C MET A 48 -9.55 1.40 4.72
N TYR A 49 -8.72 2.36 5.10
CA TYR A 49 -9.08 3.45 6.02
C TYR A 49 -9.45 4.70 5.26
N THR A 50 -10.71 4.75 4.83
CA THR A 50 -11.21 5.70 3.83
C THR A 50 -11.00 7.18 4.16
N GLU A 51 -11.06 7.57 5.44
CA GLU A 51 -10.83 8.96 5.84
C GLU A 51 -9.33 9.30 5.90
N VAL A 52 -8.48 8.33 6.24
CA VAL A 52 -7.02 8.49 6.15
C VAL A 52 -6.58 8.63 4.69
N ILE A 53 -7.12 7.79 3.80
CA ILE A 53 -6.89 7.90 2.35
C ILE A 53 -7.32 9.27 1.83
N ARG A 54 -8.47 9.80 2.31
CA ARG A 54 -8.94 11.14 1.96
C ARG A 54 -7.96 12.22 2.41
N GLN A 55 -7.45 12.12 3.62
CA GLN A 55 -6.47 13.06 4.16
C GLN A 55 -5.15 13.02 3.39
N GLN A 56 -4.63 11.82 3.08
CA GLN A 56 -3.41 11.67 2.29
C GLN A 56 -3.59 12.23 0.87
N CYS A 57 -4.71 11.96 0.21
CA CYS A 57 -5.01 12.52 -1.11
C CYS A 57 -4.99 14.06 -1.09
N LEU A 58 -5.60 14.68 -0.08
CA LEU A 58 -5.56 16.13 0.11
C LEU A 58 -4.15 16.65 0.37
N GLN A 59 -3.36 15.95 1.19
CA GLN A 59 -1.98 16.35 1.51
C GLN A 59 -1.07 16.29 0.29
N LEU A 60 -1.24 15.29 -0.58
CA LEU A 60 -0.38 15.10 -1.75
C LEU A 60 -0.81 15.93 -2.97
N PHE A 61 -2.10 16.07 -3.21
CA PHE A 61 -2.62 16.66 -4.44
C PHE A 61 -3.37 17.98 -4.23
N GLY A 62 -3.60 18.39 -2.98
CA GLY A 62 -4.31 19.63 -2.64
C GLY A 62 -5.82 19.62 -2.90
N SER A 63 -6.36 18.52 -3.46
CA SER A 63 -7.79 18.37 -3.77
C SER A 63 -8.24 16.91 -3.62
N LEU A 64 -9.55 16.67 -3.75
CA LEU A 64 -10.16 15.33 -3.78
C LEU A 64 -10.65 14.91 -5.16
N GLU A 65 -10.30 15.65 -6.22
CA GLU A 65 -10.70 15.30 -7.59
C GLU A 65 -10.21 13.91 -7.98
N SER A 66 -8.98 13.57 -7.57
CA SER A 66 -8.36 12.26 -7.83
C SER A 66 -8.61 11.23 -6.73
N PHE A 67 -9.53 11.45 -5.79
CA PHE A 67 -9.71 10.56 -4.63
C PHE A 67 -9.95 9.10 -5.01
N ASN A 68 -10.81 8.84 -6.00
CA ASN A 68 -11.11 7.47 -6.44
C ASN A 68 -9.88 6.78 -7.06
N ALA A 69 -9.06 7.53 -7.83
CA ALA A 69 -7.81 7.02 -8.38
C ALA A 69 -6.78 6.78 -7.26
N TYR A 70 -6.68 7.71 -6.31
CA TYR A 70 -5.81 7.56 -5.13
C TYR A 70 -6.17 6.31 -4.32
N TYR A 71 -7.45 6.12 -4.02
CA TYR A 71 -7.97 4.91 -3.37
C TYR A 71 -7.60 3.63 -4.12
N ALA A 72 -7.76 3.63 -5.45
CA ALA A 72 -7.41 2.48 -6.29
C ALA A 72 -5.92 2.14 -6.20
N VAL A 73 -5.04 3.15 -6.21
CA VAL A 73 -3.58 2.95 -6.08
C VAL A 73 -3.22 2.40 -4.70
N VAL A 74 -3.76 2.97 -3.61
CA VAL A 74 -3.52 2.46 -2.25
C VAL A 74 -4.03 1.02 -2.12
N PHE A 75 -5.22 0.71 -2.64
CA PHE A 75 -5.75 -0.65 -2.55
C PHE A 75 -4.94 -1.65 -3.39
N ALA A 76 -4.47 -1.23 -4.56
CA ALA A 76 -3.61 -2.08 -5.39
C ALA A 76 -2.30 -2.45 -4.67
N HIS A 77 -1.72 -1.51 -3.92
CA HIS A 77 -0.55 -1.78 -3.07
C HIS A 77 -0.84 -2.84 -1.99
N GLU A 78 -1.94 -2.70 -1.24
CA GLU A 78 -2.33 -3.70 -0.24
C GLU A 78 -2.61 -5.08 -0.86
N LEU A 79 -3.21 -5.11 -2.06
CA LEU A 79 -3.35 -6.33 -2.84
C LEU A 79 -1.99 -6.90 -3.25
N GLY A 80 -1.02 -6.03 -3.55
CA GLY A 80 0.34 -6.40 -3.87
C GLY A 80 1.01 -7.21 -2.77
N HIS A 81 0.81 -6.83 -1.50
CA HIS A 81 1.23 -7.64 -0.36
C HIS A 81 0.51 -8.98 -0.31
N SER A 82 -0.80 -9.01 -0.55
CA SER A 82 -1.58 -10.25 -0.51
C SER A 82 -1.15 -11.29 -1.56
N MET A 83 -0.52 -10.82 -2.64
CA MET A 83 -0.07 -11.63 -3.76
C MET A 83 1.44 -11.90 -3.75
N ASP A 84 2.18 -11.36 -2.76
CA ASP A 84 3.62 -11.61 -2.66
C ASP A 84 3.91 -12.99 -2.06
N LEU A 85 4.33 -13.91 -2.92
CA LEU A 85 4.70 -15.27 -2.54
C LEU A 85 5.93 -15.33 -1.61
N LYS A 86 6.74 -14.26 -1.56
CA LYS A 86 7.93 -14.18 -0.72
C LYS A 86 7.67 -13.51 0.63
N LEU A 87 6.48 -12.94 0.84
CA LEU A 87 6.21 -12.12 2.02
C LEU A 87 6.47 -12.87 3.33
N THR A 88 5.99 -14.13 3.44
CA THR A 88 6.22 -14.96 4.62
C THR A 88 7.71 -15.17 4.90
N GLU A 89 8.48 -15.55 3.87
CA GLU A 89 9.93 -15.76 4.00
C GLU A 89 10.65 -14.47 4.42
N LEU A 90 10.25 -13.32 3.86
CA LEU A 90 10.83 -12.02 4.20
C LEU A 90 10.51 -11.62 5.64
N CYS A 91 9.27 -11.81 6.10
CA CYS A 91 8.91 -11.57 7.49
C CYS A 91 9.70 -12.48 8.45
N ASP A 92 9.79 -13.77 8.16
CA ASP A 92 10.56 -14.71 8.98
C ASP A 92 12.04 -14.31 9.06
N ARG A 93 12.63 -13.86 7.94
CA ARG A 93 14.01 -13.36 7.89
C ARG A 93 14.18 -12.06 8.69
N MET A 94 13.21 -11.15 8.63
CA MET A 94 13.23 -9.89 9.36
C MET A 94 13.17 -10.13 10.88
N ASP A 95 12.30 -11.04 11.32
CA ASP A 95 12.15 -11.42 12.73
C ASP A 95 13.37 -12.21 13.26
N GLY A 96 14.08 -12.92 12.38
CA GLY A 96 15.24 -13.75 12.72
C GLY A 96 16.58 -13.01 12.78
N THR A 97 16.68 -11.80 12.21
CA THR A 97 17.94 -11.03 12.22
C THR A 97 17.98 -10.03 13.38
N ILE A 98 19.18 -9.82 13.94
CA ILE A 98 19.46 -8.77 14.93
C ILE A 98 20.10 -7.53 14.29
N ASP A 99 20.46 -7.60 13.01
CA ASP A 99 21.06 -6.48 12.29
C ASP A 99 19.97 -5.53 11.81
N GLU A 100 19.92 -4.34 12.40
CA GLU A 100 18.94 -3.30 12.06
C GLU A 100 19.04 -2.86 10.59
N TRP A 101 20.24 -2.92 9.99
CA TRP A 101 20.42 -2.60 8.58
C TRP A 101 19.71 -3.63 7.69
N ASP A 102 19.91 -4.93 7.99
CA ASP A 102 19.21 -6.01 7.30
C ASP A 102 17.69 -5.91 7.47
N GLN A 103 17.21 -5.55 8.66
CA GLN A 103 15.77 -5.33 8.90
C GLN A 103 15.20 -4.24 7.99
N LYS A 104 15.89 -3.09 7.88
CA LYS A 104 15.49 -1.99 7.01
C LYS A 104 15.48 -2.38 5.53
N GLN A 105 16.50 -3.13 5.08
CA GLN A 105 16.55 -3.62 3.70
C GLN A 105 15.42 -4.58 3.39
N ILE A 106 15.10 -5.49 4.32
CA ILE A 106 13.97 -6.41 4.16
C ILE A 106 12.64 -5.66 4.14
N ALA A 107 12.48 -4.65 5.01
CA ALA A 107 11.29 -3.82 5.04
C ALA A 107 11.07 -3.08 3.71
N LEU A 108 12.12 -2.46 3.15
CA LEU A 108 12.05 -1.83 1.82
C LEU A 108 11.69 -2.86 0.74
N GLN A 109 12.30 -4.05 0.76
CA GLN A 109 12.03 -5.10 -0.22
C GLN A 109 10.57 -5.56 -0.20
N ILE A 110 9.95 -5.65 0.98
CA ILE A 110 8.53 -6.00 1.12
C ILE A 110 7.63 -4.96 0.43
N GLU A 111 7.90 -3.67 0.65
CA GLU A 111 7.13 -2.58 0.03
C GLU A 111 7.33 -2.51 -1.48
N GLU A 112 8.57 -2.71 -1.96
CA GLU A 112 8.87 -2.75 -3.39
C GLU A 112 8.23 -3.94 -4.09
N ASN A 113 8.20 -5.12 -3.46
CA ASN A 113 7.48 -6.29 -3.97
C ASN A 113 5.98 -6.00 -4.10
N ALA A 114 5.39 -5.37 -3.08
CA ALA A 114 3.97 -5.01 -3.12
C ALA A 114 3.68 -4.08 -4.30
N TRP A 115 4.50 -3.06 -4.52
CA TRP A 115 4.35 -2.17 -5.69
C TRP A 115 4.54 -2.90 -7.02
N ASN A 116 5.56 -3.75 -7.13
CA ASN A 116 5.81 -4.54 -8.34
C ASN A 116 4.63 -5.45 -8.69
N ASN A 117 4.01 -6.07 -7.68
CA ASN A 117 2.80 -6.88 -7.86
C ASN A 117 1.57 -6.04 -8.22
N ALA A 118 1.48 -4.82 -7.71
CA ALA A 118 0.35 -3.92 -7.91
C ALA A 118 0.28 -3.31 -9.32
N MET A 119 1.43 -2.96 -9.91
CA MET A 119 1.49 -2.17 -11.16
C MET A 119 0.65 -2.73 -12.33
N PRO A 120 0.61 -4.05 -12.59
CA PRO A 120 -0.20 -4.60 -13.67
C PRO A 120 -1.70 -4.30 -13.56
N TRP A 121 -2.23 -4.00 -12.37
CA TRP A 121 -3.67 -3.86 -12.15
C TRP A 121 -4.18 -2.42 -12.25
N ILE A 122 -3.27 -1.44 -12.30
CA ILE A 122 -3.58 0.00 -12.27
C ILE A 122 -3.08 0.74 -13.52
N GLN A 123 -2.86 0.03 -14.63
CA GLN A 123 -2.36 0.59 -15.89
C GLN A 123 -3.30 1.62 -16.55
N ASP A 124 -4.56 1.68 -16.11
CA ASP A 124 -5.56 2.66 -16.54
C ASP A 124 -5.52 3.97 -15.73
N ILE A 125 -4.68 4.06 -14.70
CA ILE A 125 -4.43 5.28 -13.93
C ILE A 125 -3.20 5.99 -14.50
N ASP A 126 -3.21 7.33 -14.49
CA ASP A 126 -2.09 8.14 -14.97
C ASP A 126 -0.75 7.71 -14.32
N PRO A 127 0.25 7.27 -15.10
CA PRO A 127 1.54 6.84 -14.57
C PRO A 127 2.27 7.90 -13.76
N ALA A 128 2.12 9.18 -14.09
CA ALA A 128 2.73 10.27 -13.32
C ALA A 128 2.11 10.38 -11.93
N PHE A 129 0.79 10.19 -11.85
CA PHE A 129 0.05 10.15 -10.58
C PHE A 129 0.48 8.96 -9.71
N ILE A 130 0.57 7.75 -10.29
CA ILE A 130 1.04 6.55 -9.57
C ILE A 130 2.45 6.78 -9.03
N ARG A 131 3.35 7.31 -9.86
CA ARG A 131 4.75 7.54 -9.49
C ARG A 131 4.89 8.43 -8.26
N VAL A 132 4.13 9.53 -8.16
CA VAL A 132 4.14 10.41 -6.98
C VAL A 132 3.78 9.64 -5.71
N ILE A 133 2.80 8.75 -5.78
CA ILE A 133 2.32 7.97 -4.63
C ILE A 133 3.38 6.94 -4.22
N VAL A 134 3.95 6.21 -5.19
CA VAL A 134 5.01 5.22 -4.95
C VAL A 134 6.22 5.89 -4.33
N ASP A 135 6.70 6.98 -4.93
CA ASP A 135 7.89 7.69 -4.46
C ASP A 135 7.68 8.21 -3.03
N ARG A 136 6.52 8.79 -2.73
CA ARG A 136 6.20 9.23 -1.37
C ARG A 136 6.07 8.08 -0.36
N SER A 137 5.52 6.94 -0.77
CA SER A 137 5.35 5.78 0.12
C SER A 137 6.69 5.14 0.52
N LEU A 138 7.66 5.15 -0.40
CA LEU A 138 8.97 4.52 -0.23
C LEU A 138 10.03 5.47 0.32
N GLU A 139 9.75 6.78 0.39
CA GLU A 139 10.70 7.81 0.80
C GLU A 139 11.34 7.51 2.17
N ALA A 140 10.53 7.24 3.20
CA ALA A 140 11.05 6.95 4.54
C ALA A 140 11.98 5.73 4.57
N TYR A 141 11.63 4.66 3.85
CA TYR A 141 12.45 3.45 3.76
C TYR A 141 13.78 3.70 3.04
N ARG A 142 13.74 4.50 1.97
CA ARG A 142 14.93 4.88 1.20
C ARG A 142 15.84 5.80 2.00
N ASP A 143 15.27 6.73 2.76
CA ASP A 143 16.00 7.65 3.63
C ASP A 143 16.69 6.92 4.79
N GLU A 144 16.03 5.92 5.39
CA GLU A 144 16.63 5.08 6.45
C GLU A 144 17.84 4.25 5.98
N LEU A 145 17.94 4.02 4.67
CA LEU A 145 19.02 3.30 3.99
C LEU A 145 19.98 4.24 3.25
N ALA A 146 19.75 5.55 3.28
CA ALA A 146 20.70 6.51 2.74
C ALA A 146 21.95 6.52 3.65
N PRO A 147 23.16 6.49 3.08
CA PRO A 147 24.37 6.64 3.88
C PRO A 147 24.31 8.00 4.59
N GLU A 148 24.59 8.03 5.90
CA GLU A 148 24.83 9.29 6.61
C GLU A 148 25.92 10.04 5.85
N ILE A 149 25.56 11.16 5.22
CA ILE A 149 26.55 12.08 4.66
C ILE A 149 27.22 12.73 5.87
N ALA A 150 28.37 12.19 6.25
CA ALA A 150 29.28 12.74 7.27
C ALA A 150 29.95 14.03 6.77
#